data_AF-A0A973HDS0-F1
#
_entry.id   AF-A0A973HDS0-F1
#
_cell.length_a   1.000
_cell.length_b   1.000
_cell.length_c   1.000
_cell.angle_alpha   90.00
_cell.angle_beta   90.00
_cell.angle_gamma   90.00
#
_symmetry.space_group_name_H-M   'P 1'
#
loop_
_entity.id
_entity.type
_entity.pdbx_description
1 polymer ?
#
loop_
_entity_poly.entity_id
_entity_poly.type
_entity_poly.pdbx_seq_one_letter_code
_entity_poly.pdbx_strand_id
1 'polypeptide(L)'
;GKADVAIAFIQKLYRVERLMADKSADERLHARQSESAAVMSDLKEWLDTQLNQVPPTSVIGKAVQYTLNQWSKLQVYLTDGRINIDNNRAERAIKPFVIGRKAWLFANTYGGADASAVLYSLVETAKANGLQPIDYLMSLFKQWPLINDSDNIDHLLPWNIELTP
;
A
#
# COMPACT_ATOMS: atom_id res chain seq x y z
N GLY A 1 27.68 -2.82 -11.75
CA GLY A 1 27.02 -1.84 -12.65
C GLY A 1 26.18 -0.86 -11.84
N LYS A 2 25.66 0.22 -12.46
CA LYS A 2 24.86 1.25 -11.75
C LYS A 2 23.60 0.65 -11.09
N ALA A 3 22.96 -0.32 -11.74
CA ALA A 3 21.82 -1.04 -11.18
C ALA A 3 22.16 -1.80 -9.88
N ASP A 4 23.33 -2.44 -9.82
CA ASP A 4 23.76 -3.19 -8.63
C ASP A 4 23.96 -2.27 -7.41
N VAL A 5 24.44 -1.04 -7.65
CA VAL A 5 24.60 -0.03 -6.58
C VAL A 5 23.23 0.38 -6.03
N ALA A 6 22.27 0.68 -6.90
CA ALA A 6 20.90 0.99 -6.48
C ALA A 6 20.26 -0.18 -5.70
N ILE A 7 20.42 -1.41 -6.20
CA ILE A 7 19.93 -2.62 -5.54
C ILE A 7 20.58 -2.78 -4.16
N ALA A 8 21.87 -2.50 -4.00
CA ALA A 8 22.55 -2.58 -2.71
C ALA A 8 21.97 -1.59 -1.68
N PHE A 9 21.64 -0.36 -2.07
CA PHE A 9 20.92 0.58 -1.20
C PHE A 9 19.55 0.05 -0.79
N ILE A 10 18.77 -0.44 -1.77
CA ILE A 10 17.45 -1.01 -1.51
C ILE A 10 17.56 -2.20 -0.54
N GLN A 11 18.53 -3.10 -0.73
CA GLN A 11 18.77 -4.24 0.16
C GLN A 11 19.09 -3.82 1.59
N LYS A 12 19.83 -2.72 1.79
CA LYS A 12 20.10 -2.15 3.12
C LYS A 12 18.79 -1.70 3.79
N LEU A 13 17.92 -1.00 3.07
CA LEU A 13 16.61 -0.58 3.58
C LEU A 13 15.76 -1.78 3.99
N TYR A 14 15.62 -2.78 3.11
CA TYR A 14 14.86 -3.99 3.42
C TYR A 14 15.50 -4.83 4.54
N ARG A 15 16.79 -4.69 4.81
CA ARG A 15 17.42 -5.33 5.97
C ARG A 15 16.86 -4.76 7.27
N VAL A 16 16.73 -3.43 7.37
CA VAL A 16 16.12 -2.78 8.54
C VAL A 16 14.68 -3.26 8.72
N GLU A 17 13.89 -3.27 7.63
CA GLU A 17 12.50 -3.74 7.67
C GLU A 17 12.37 -5.20 8.12
N ARG A 18 13.27 -6.09 7.67
CA ARG A 18 13.28 -7.49 8.12
C ARG A 18 13.61 -7.64 9.60
N LEU A 19 14.55 -6.84 10.12
CA LEU A 19 14.91 -6.88 11.54
C LEU A 19 13.76 -6.35 12.43
N MET A 20 12.94 -5.44 11.89
CA MET A 20 11.83 -4.80 12.59
C MET A 20 10.46 -5.43 12.26
N ALA A 21 10.42 -6.63 11.68
CA ALA A 21 9.19 -7.27 11.23
C ALA A 21 8.22 -7.51 12.40
N ASP A 22 8.72 -8.09 13.49
CA ASP A 22 7.93 -8.46 14.68
C ASP A 22 7.93 -7.37 15.78
N LYS A 23 8.38 -6.16 15.45
CA LYS A 23 8.50 -5.04 16.38
C LYS A 23 7.29 -4.11 16.33
N SER A 24 7.10 -3.33 17.39
CA SER A 24 6.06 -2.30 17.43
C SER A 24 6.30 -1.22 16.38
N ALA A 25 5.25 -0.45 16.07
CA ALA A 25 5.36 0.67 15.12
C ALA A 25 6.39 1.71 15.58
N ASP A 26 6.47 1.97 16.89
CA ASP A 26 7.39 2.97 17.44
C ASP A 26 8.86 2.50 17.36
N GLU A 27 9.14 1.24 17.69
CA GLU A 27 10.48 0.66 17.51
C GLU A 27 10.90 0.69 16.03
N ARG A 28 9.99 0.32 15.13
CA ARG A 28 10.25 0.35 13.69
C ARG A 28 10.52 1.78 13.20
N LEU A 29 9.75 2.76 13.66
CA LEU A 29 9.95 4.16 13.33
C LEU A 29 11.31 4.65 13.83
N HIS A 30 11.70 4.31 15.05
CA HIS A 30 13.00 4.66 15.61
C HIS A 30 14.15 4.10 14.76
N ALA A 31 14.11 2.81 14.42
CA ALA A 31 15.11 2.17 13.56
C ALA A 31 15.18 2.81 12.16
N ARG A 32 14.02 3.19 11.59
CA ARG A 32 13.98 3.90 10.30
C ARG A 32 14.64 5.27 10.39
N GLN A 33 14.43 6.01 11.46
CA GLN A 33 15.04 7.32 11.67
C GLN A 33 16.55 7.21 11.91
N SER A 34 17.02 6.19 12.65
CA SER A 34 18.44 6.01 12.94
C SER A 34 19.25 5.41 11.78
N GLU A 35 18.67 4.49 11.00
CA GLU A 35 19.38 3.74 9.96
C GLU A 35 18.86 4.05 8.55
N SER A 36 17.56 3.84 8.29
CA SER A 36 17.01 3.96 6.94
C SER A 36 17.06 5.38 6.39
N ALA A 37 16.94 6.41 7.23
CA ALA A 37 17.01 7.81 6.82
C ALA A 37 18.37 8.17 6.21
N ALA A 38 19.47 7.71 6.82
CA ALA A 38 20.82 7.90 6.29
C ALA A 38 20.99 7.19 4.95
N VAL A 39 20.56 5.92 4.86
CA VAL A 39 20.61 5.14 3.62
C VAL A 39 19.80 5.79 2.49
N MET A 40 18.63 6.36 2.82
CA MET A 40 17.82 7.10 1.86
C MET A 40 18.52 8.39 1.39
N SER A 41 19.16 9.12 2.30
CA SER A 41 19.94 10.31 1.95
C SER A 41 21.08 9.98 0.99
N ASP A 42 21.88 8.96 1.32
CA ASP A 42 22.98 8.50 0.48
C ASP A 42 22.49 8.03 -0.91
N LEU A 43 21.37 7.31 -0.95
CA LEU A 43 20.75 6.88 -2.21
C LEU A 43 20.31 8.10 -3.03
N LYS A 44 19.77 9.15 -2.40
CA LYS A 44 19.34 10.36 -3.11
C LYS A 44 20.50 11.08 -3.75
N GLU A 45 21.57 11.32 -2.99
CA GLU A 45 22.78 11.97 -3.46
C GLU A 45 23.41 11.19 -4.62
N TRP A 46 23.44 9.86 -4.50
CA TRP A 46 23.89 8.99 -5.56
C TRP A 46 23.02 9.11 -6.82
N LEU A 47 21.68 9.08 -6.69
CA LEU A 47 20.75 9.24 -7.82
C LEU A 47 20.90 10.60 -8.51
N ASP A 48 21.06 11.68 -7.74
CA ASP A 48 21.28 13.04 -8.28
C ASP A 48 22.60 13.11 -9.06
N THR A 49 23.63 12.44 -8.57
CA THR A 49 24.90 12.30 -9.31
C THR A 49 24.71 11.50 -10.61
N GLN A 50 23.92 10.42 -10.58
CA GLN A 50 23.66 9.60 -11.76
C GLN A 50 22.88 10.35 -12.84
N LEU A 51 22.03 11.30 -12.46
CA LEU A 51 21.24 12.10 -13.40
C LEU A 51 22.12 12.85 -14.41
N ASN A 52 23.30 13.31 -13.99
CA ASN A 52 24.26 14.02 -14.84
C ASN A 52 25.18 13.08 -15.63
N GLN A 53 25.25 11.81 -15.26
CA GLN A 53 26.19 10.83 -15.84
C GLN A 53 25.53 9.86 -16.83
N VAL A 54 24.20 9.83 -16.88
CA VAL A 54 23.44 8.86 -17.67
C VAL A 54 22.55 9.62 -18.67
N PRO A 55 22.53 9.23 -19.97
CA PRO A 55 21.62 9.82 -20.93
C PRO A 55 20.15 9.69 -20.48
N PRO A 56 19.37 10.78 -20.43
CA PRO A 56 17.98 10.75 -19.94
C PRO A 56 17.06 9.79 -20.70
N THR A 57 17.36 9.54 -21.97
CA THR A 57 16.59 8.65 -22.85
C THR A 57 16.87 7.16 -22.64
N SER A 58 17.99 6.83 -21.98
CA SER A 58 18.35 5.44 -21.67
C SER A 58 17.40 4.83 -20.63
N VAL A 59 17.35 3.49 -20.58
CA VAL A 59 16.53 2.78 -19.59
C VAL A 59 16.91 3.16 -18.16
N ILE A 60 18.21 3.29 -17.87
CA ILE A 60 18.72 3.70 -16.56
C ILE A 60 18.36 5.17 -16.28
N GLY A 61 18.54 6.06 -17.26
CA GLY A 61 18.20 7.48 -17.11
C GLY A 61 16.72 7.70 -16.79
N LYS A 62 15.83 6.99 -17.50
CA LYS A 62 14.38 6.99 -17.22
C LYS A 62 14.07 6.48 -15.81
N ALA A 63 14.72 5.41 -15.37
CA ALA A 63 14.51 4.85 -14.04
C ALA A 63 14.97 5.81 -12.92
N VAL A 64 16.13 6.46 -13.08
CA VAL A 64 16.63 7.48 -12.14
C VAL A 64 15.66 8.65 -12.07
N GLN A 65 15.29 9.23 -13.22
CA GLN A 65 14.35 10.36 -13.26
C GLN A 65 13.01 10.01 -12.63
N TYR A 66 12.46 8.83 -12.95
CA TYR A 66 11.20 8.38 -12.37
C TYR A 66 11.29 8.25 -10.85
N THR A 67 12.36 7.65 -10.34
CA THR A 67 12.60 7.48 -8.89
C THR A 67 12.67 8.83 -8.19
N LEU A 68 13.43 9.78 -8.75
CA LEU A 68 13.56 11.14 -8.24
C LEU A 68 12.22 11.89 -8.23
N ASN A 69 11.40 11.73 -9.28
CA ASN A 69 10.07 12.33 -9.34
C ASN A 69 9.10 11.78 -8.27
N GLN A 70 9.33 10.56 -7.77
CA GLN A 70 8.53 9.96 -6.69
C GLN A 70 9.18 10.10 -5.30
N TRP A 71 10.30 10.81 -5.19
CA TRP A 71 11.13 10.79 -3.97
C TRP A 71 10.37 11.21 -2.71
N SER A 72 9.57 12.27 -2.78
CA SER A 72 8.75 12.73 -1.65
C SER A 72 7.78 11.66 -1.14
N LYS A 73 7.23 10.84 -2.04
CA LYS A 73 6.35 9.71 -1.70
C LYS A 73 7.14 8.53 -1.13
N LEU A 74 8.31 8.23 -1.70
CA LEU A 74 9.18 7.17 -1.23
C LEU A 74 9.70 7.40 0.19
N GLN A 75 9.79 8.64 0.66
CA GLN A 75 10.23 8.95 2.02
C GLN A 75 9.12 8.85 3.08
N VAL A 76 7.85 8.79 2.68
CA VAL A 76 6.70 8.83 3.62
C VAL A 76 6.75 7.68 4.63
N TYR A 77 7.21 6.48 4.26
CA TYR A 77 7.29 5.37 5.21
C TYR A 77 8.25 5.64 6.39
N LEU A 78 9.16 6.62 6.26
CA LEU A 78 10.03 7.03 7.36
C LEU A 78 9.28 7.84 8.43
N THR A 79 8.08 8.36 8.16
CA THR A 79 7.37 9.24 9.10
C THR A 79 6.42 8.49 10.04
N ASP A 80 6.03 7.26 9.70
CA ASP A 80 5.14 6.43 10.52
C ASP A 80 5.50 4.94 10.37
N GLY A 81 5.78 4.28 11.49
CA GLY A 81 6.14 2.86 11.54
C GLY A 81 5.05 1.90 11.07
N ARG A 82 3.78 2.36 10.95
CA ARG A 82 2.65 1.58 10.42
C ARG A 82 2.64 1.51 8.90
N ILE A 83 3.30 2.44 8.24
CA ILE A 83 3.39 2.51 6.78
C ILE A 83 4.42 1.47 6.31
N ASN A 84 4.05 0.68 5.31
CA ASN A 84 4.96 -0.28 4.68
C ASN A 84 5.94 0.46 3.76
N ILE A 85 7.17 -0.08 3.63
CA ILE A 85 8.18 0.46 2.70
C ILE A 85 7.73 0.39 1.23
N ASP A 86 6.82 -0.53 0.91
CA ASP A 86 6.29 -0.76 -0.43
C ASP A 86 4.76 -0.90 -0.42
N ASN A 87 4.18 -0.87 -1.61
CA ASN A 87 2.75 -1.03 -1.85
C ASN A 87 2.36 -2.48 -2.18
N ASN A 88 3.25 -3.47 -2.02
CA ASN A 88 3.03 -4.84 -2.49
C ASN A 88 1.77 -5.47 -1.90
N ARG A 89 1.42 -5.13 -0.65
CA ARG A 89 0.17 -5.61 -0.03
C ARG A 89 -1.06 -5.11 -0.79
N ALA A 90 -1.11 -3.82 -1.14
CA ALA A 90 -2.21 -3.25 -1.90
C ALA A 90 -2.26 -3.82 -3.33
N GLU A 91 -1.11 -3.98 -3.98
CA GLU A 91 -1.03 -4.61 -5.31
C GLU A 91 -1.53 -6.06 -5.31
N ARG A 92 -1.18 -6.83 -4.28
CA ARG A 92 -1.72 -8.19 -4.10
C ARG A 92 -3.23 -8.20 -3.88
N ALA A 93 -3.76 -7.27 -3.08
CA ALA A 93 -5.19 -7.17 -2.79
C ALA A 93 -6.02 -6.80 -4.02
N ILE A 94 -5.52 -5.91 -4.89
CA ILE A 94 -6.24 -5.49 -6.11
C ILE A 94 -6.11 -6.51 -7.26
N LYS A 95 -5.12 -7.40 -7.23
CA LYS A 95 -4.83 -8.34 -8.32
C LYS A 95 -6.03 -9.25 -8.70
N PRO A 96 -6.78 -9.86 -7.76
CA PRO A 96 -7.97 -10.65 -8.08
C PRO A 96 -9.03 -9.84 -8.83
N PHE A 97 -9.26 -8.59 -8.43
CA PHE A 97 -10.17 -7.68 -9.12
C PHE A 97 -9.71 -7.39 -10.56
N VAL A 98 -8.42 -7.08 -10.75
CA VAL A 98 -7.86 -6.81 -12.09
C VAL A 98 -8.01 -8.02 -13.02
N ILE A 99 -7.81 -9.23 -12.49
CA ILE A 99 -7.98 -10.48 -13.25
C ILE A 99 -9.46 -10.70 -13.57
N GLY A 100 -10.36 -10.58 -12.56
CA GLY A 100 -11.79 -10.76 -12.72
C GLY A 100 -12.40 -9.79 -13.74
N ARG A 101 -12.05 -8.51 -13.67
CA ARG A 101 -12.53 -7.48 -14.59
C ARG A 101 -12.24 -7.79 -16.07
N LYS A 102 -11.13 -8.47 -16.38
CA LYS A 102 -10.83 -8.90 -17.75
C LYS A 102 -11.79 -9.99 -18.25
N ALA A 103 -12.39 -10.76 -17.34
CA ALA A 103 -13.31 -11.86 -17.65
C ALA A 103 -14.80 -11.44 -17.58
N TRP A 104 -15.12 -10.33 -16.92
CA TRP A 104 -16.49 -9.83 -16.83
C TRP A 104 -16.88 -9.06 -18.09
N LEU A 105 -17.65 -9.72 -18.96
CA LEU A 105 -18.34 -9.05 -20.07
C LEU A 105 -19.14 -7.87 -19.47
N PHE A 106 -18.97 -6.67 -20.04
CA PHE A 106 -19.66 -5.42 -19.64
C PHE A 106 -19.10 -4.64 -18.45
N ALA A 107 -17.94 -5.00 -17.88
CA ALA A 107 -17.23 -4.17 -16.89
C ALA A 107 -16.47 -2.97 -17.53
N ASN A 108 -17.18 -2.13 -18.28
CA ASN A 108 -16.58 -1.04 -19.09
C ASN A 108 -17.30 0.32 -18.96
N THR A 109 -18.12 0.50 -17.93
CA THR A 109 -18.77 1.80 -17.65
C THR A 109 -18.14 2.45 -16.41
N TYR A 110 -18.16 3.78 -16.35
CA TYR A 110 -17.69 4.52 -15.18
C TYR A 110 -18.46 4.11 -13.91
N GLY A 111 -19.80 4.04 -14.00
CA GLY A 111 -20.64 3.61 -12.86
C GLY A 111 -20.36 2.17 -12.42
N GLY A 112 -20.06 1.26 -13.35
CA GLY A 112 -19.65 -0.11 -13.02
C GLY A 112 -18.29 -0.16 -12.32
N ALA A 113 -17.35 0.68 -12.72
CA ALA A 113 -16.05 0.80 -12.07
C ALA A 113 -16.18 1.35 -10.63
N ASP A 114 -17.00 2.37 -10.44
CA ASP A 114 -17.27 2.98 -9.13
C ASP A 114 -17.94 2.01 -8.17
N ALA A 115 -19.05 1.38 -8.60
CA ALA A 115 -19.75 0.37 -7.80
C ALA A 115 -18.83 -0.82 -7.44
N SER A 116 -17.99 -1.25 -8.37
CA SER A 116 -17.01 -2.31 -8.11
C SER A 116 -15.95 -1.89 -7.11
N ALA A 117 -15.45 -0.65 -7.19
CA ALA A 117 -14.46 -0.13 -6.25
C ALA A 117 -15.02 -0.08 -4.82
N VAL A 118 -16.27 0.35 -4.66
CA VAL A 118 -16.97 0.35 -3.36
C VAL A 118 -17.08 -1.08 -2.81
N LEU A 119 -17.62 -2.02 -3.59
CA LEU A 119 -17.82 -3.39 -3.15
C LEU A 119 -16.51 -4.09 -2.78
N TYR A 120 -15.49 -3.98 -3.64
CA TYR A 120 -14.19 -4.59 -3.37
C TYR A 120 -13.47 -3.93 -2.19
N SER A 121 -13.67 -2.63 -1.96
CA SER A 121 -13.14 -1.98 -0.75
C SER A 121 -13.75 -2.57 0.51
N LEU A 122 -15.07 -2.82 0.54
CA LEU A 122 -15.72 -3.50 1.68
C LEU A 122 -15.18 -4.92 1.88
N VAL A 123 -15.08 -5.70 0.81
CA VAL A 123 -14.60 -7.09 0.85
C VAL A 123 -13.15 -7.16 1.32
N GLU A 124 -12.25 -6.36 0.75
CA GLU A 124 -10.83 -6.39 1.12
C GLU A 124 -10.60 -5.81 2.53
N THR A 125 -11.42 -4.86 2.98
CA THR A 125 -11.38 -4.38 4.37
C THR A 125 -11.86 -5.45 5.35
N ALA A 126 -12.92 -6.21 5.03
CA ALA A 126 -13.36 -7.34 5.84
C ALA A 126 -12.27 -8.40 5.99
N LYS A 127 -11.62 -8.79 4.87
CA LYS A 127 -10.50 -9.75 4.87
C LYS A 127 -9.30 -9.23 5.67
N ALA A 128 -9.00 -7.93 5.55
CA ALA A 128 -7.93 -7.30 6.32
C ALA A 128 -8.17 -7.31 7.83
N ASN A 129 -9.43 -7.41 8.28
CA ASN A 129 -9.84 -7.54 9.68
C ASN A 129 -10.14 -8.99 10.10
N GLY A 130 -9.78 -9.98 9.28
CA GLY A 130 -9.94 -11.39 9.61
C GLY A 130 -11.38 -11.93 9.48
N LEU A 131 -12.30 -11.16 8.91
CA LEU A 131 -13.68 -11.58 8.70
C LEU A 131 -13.83 -12.39 7.40
N GLN A 132 -14.73 -13.37 7.41
CA GLN A 132 -15.25 -13.96 6.18
C GLN A 132 -16.13 -12.91 5.46
N PRO A 133 -15.84 -12.55 4.20
CA PRO A 133 -16.53 -11.45 3.53
C PRO A 133 -18.04 -11.62 3.42
N ILE A 134 -18.50 -12.85 3.23
CA ILE A 134 -19.93 -13.13 3.08
C ILE A 134 -20.67 -12.88 4.40
N ASP A 135 -20.12 -13.34 5.52
CA ASP A 135 -20.71 -13.16 6.86
C ASP A 135 -20.75 -11.68 7.24
N TYR A 136 -19.68 -10.94 6.90
CA TYR A 136 -19.62 -9.49 7.07
C TYR A 136 -20.71 -8.77 6.26
N LEU A 137 -20.78 -9.03 4.95
CA LEU A 137 -21.75 -8.37 4.07
C LEU A 137 -23.19 -8.72 4.45
N MET A 138 -23.47 -9.97 4.83
CA MET A 138 -24.79 -10.38 5.29
C MET A 138 -25.18 -9.67 6.59
N SER A 139 -24.27 -9.60 7.57
CA SER A 139 -24.53 -8.90 8.83
C SER A 139 -24.71 -7.39 8.60
N LEU A 140 -23.87 -6.80 7.74
CA LEU A 140 -23.96 -5.41 7.33
C LEU A 140 -25.33 -5.10 6.70
N PHE A 141 -25.78 -5.91 5.74
CA PHE A 141 -27.06 -5.67 5.07
C PHE A 141 -28.29 -5.99 5.94
N LYS A 142 -28.14 -6.81 7.00
CA LYS A 142 -29.19 -7.01 8.01
C LYS A 142 -29.29 -5.82 8.97
N GLN A 143 -28.17 -5.25 9.39
CA GLN A 143 -28.11 -4.18 10.39
C GLN A 143 -28.29 -2.79 9.78
N TRP A 144 -27.73 -2.53 8.58
CA TRP A 144 -27.78 -1.23 7.90
C TRP A 144 -29.18 -0.62 7.78
N PRO A 145 -30.23 -1.37 7.38
CA PRO A 145 -31.58 -0.81 7.25
C PRO A 145 -32.22 -0.36 8.58
N LEU A 146 -31.63 -0.73 9.72
CA LEU A 146 -32.13 -0.38 11.06
C LEU A 146 -31.54 0.95 11.58
N ILE A 147 -30.60 1.53 10.84
CA ILE A 147 -29.86 2.74 11.20
C ILE A 147 -30.55 3.97 10.60
N ASN A 148 -30.72 5.01 11.41
CA ASN A 148 -31.19 6.32 10.95
C ASN A 148 -30.01 7.22 10.56
N ASP A 149 -30.26 8.27 9.78
CA ASP A 149 -29.21 9.21 9.32
C ASP A 149 -28.41 9.88 10.45
N SER A 150 -28.96 9.95 11.67
CA SER A 150 -28.29 10.49 12.86
C SER A 150 -27.44 9.47 13.64
N ASP A 151 -27.53 8.19 13.30
CA ASP A 151 -26.96 7.11 14.11
C ASP A 151 -25.50 6.85 13.74
N ASN A 152 -24.69 6.45 14.73
CA ASN A 152 -23.29 6.13 14.50
C ASN A 152 -23.16 4.77 13.78
N ILE A 153 -22.57 4.77 12.59
CA ILE A 153 -22.30 3.58 11.78
C ILE A 153 -21.02 2.82 12.17
N ASP A 154 -20.25 3.29 13.15
CA ASP A 154 -18.96 2.69 13.55
C ASP A 154 -19.11 1.22 13.95
N HIS A 155 -20.25 0.85 14.54
CA HIS A 155 -20.55 -0.53 14.91
C HIS A 155 -20.70 -1.46 13.70
N LEU A 156 -20.89 -0.93 12.49
CA LEU A 156 -20.94 -1.72 11.27
C LEU A 156 -19.58 -1.93 10.62
N LEU A 157 -18.54 -1.23 11.09
CA LEU A 157 -17.22 -1.31 10.48
C LEU A 157 -16.61 -2.70 10.74
N PRO A 158 -15.75 -3.21 9.84
CA PRO A 158 -15.20 -4.56 9.94
C PRO A 158 -14.44 -4.90 11.23
N TRP A 159 -14.02 -3.90 12.01
CA TRP A 159 -13.33 -4.09 13.29
C TRP A 159 -14.26 -4.01 14.51
N ASN A 160 -15.54 -3.67 14.33
CA ASN A 160 -16.51 -3.47 15.42
C ASN A 160 -17.79 -4.31 15.26
N ILE A 161 -18.08 -4.79 14.04
CA ILE A 161 -19.35 -5.46 13.75
C ILE A 161 -19.50 -6.80 14.46
N GLU A 162 -20.66 -6.96 15.09
CA GLU A 162 -21.09 -8.24 15.61
C GLU A 162 -21.71 -9.06 14.47
N LEU A 163 -21.06 -10.17 14.12
CA LEU A 163 -21.56 -11.07 13.10
C LEU A 163 -22.82 -11.76 13.61
N THR A 164 -23.94 -11.56 12.90
CA THR A 164 -25.14 -12.34 13.16
C THR A 164 -24.94 -13.78 12.69
N PRO A 165 -25.41 -14.79 13.45
CA PRO A 165 -25.43 -16.17 12.98
C PRO A 165 -26.21 -16.37 11.67
#